data_AF-S2YGI1-F1
#
_entry.id   AF-S2YGI1-F1
#
_cell.length_a   1.000
_cell.length_b   1.000
_cell.length_c   1.000
_cell.angle_alpha   90.00
_cell.angle_beta   90.00
_cell.angle_gamma   90.00
#
_symmetry.space_group_name_H-M   'P 1'
#
loop_
_entity.id
_entity.type
_entity.pdbx_description
1 polymer ?
#
loop_
_entity_poly.entity_id
_entity_poly.type
_entity_poly.pdbx_seq_one_letter_code
_entity_poly.pdbx_strand_id
1 'polypeptide(L)' 'MPYWAVTIPTLTADGASGVHVFIVTADHPDQARGRALARAEMPMSQRHRRNAVLRRAALTVAEITPRWGM' A
#
# COMPACT_ATOMS: atom_id res chain seq x y z
N MET A 1 12.24 13.79 -5.03
CA MET A 1 11.04 12.95 -5.16
C MET A 1 10.45 12.74 -3.77
N PRO A 2 9.21 13.19 -3.52
CA PRO A 2 8.56 12.99 -2.23
C PRO A 2 8.28 11.50 -1.97
N TYR A 3 8.08 11.18 -0.70
CA TYR A 3 7.66 9.86 -0.27
C TYR A 3 6.14 9.86 -0.05
N TRP A 4 5.53 8.73 -0.35
CA TRP A 4 4.09 8.55 -0.23
C TRP A 4 3.81 7.27 0.54
N ALA A 5 2.89 7.36 1.49
CA ALA A 5 2.25 6.20 2.11
C ALA A 5 0.95 5.90 1.34
N VAL A 6 0.89 4.71 0.75
CA VAL A 6 -0.34 4.19 0.13
C VAL A 6 -0.87 3.06 1.00
N THR A 7 -2.02 3.30 1.61
CA THR A 7 -2.67 2.36 2.52
C THR A 7 -3.83 1.70 1.81
N ILE A 8 -3.80 0.36 1.72
CA ILE A 8 -4.84 -0.42 1.06
C ILE A 8 -5.48 -1.33 2.12
N PRO A 9 -6.79 -1.16 2.43
CA PRO A 9 -7.47 -2.05 3.36
C PRO A 9 -7.49 -3.49 2.83
N THR A 10 -7.27 -4.45 3.71
CA THR A 10 -7.34 -5.88 3.42
C THR A 10 -8.51 -6.54 4.16
N LEU A 11 -9.04 -7.61 3.58
CA LEU A 11 -10.03 -8.48 4.21
C LEU A 11 -9.57 -9.94 4.06
N THR A 12 -9.37 -10.64 5.17
CA THR A 12 -9.05 -12.08 5.15
C THR A 12 -10.30 -12.91 4.83
N ALA A 13 -10.10 -14.18 4.46
CA ALA A 13 -11.21 -15.11 4.24
C ALA A 13 -12.08 -15.29 5.50
N ASP A 14 -11.47 -15.17 6.68
CA ASP A 14 -12.14 -15.26 7.98
C ASP A 14 -12.86 -13.94 8.37
N GLY A 15 -12.91 -12.95 7.47
CA GLY A 15 -13.58 -11.67 7.70
C GLY A 15 -12.76 -10.66 8.52
N ALA A 16 -11.51 -10.94 8.87
CA ALA A 16 -10.67 -10.01 9.61
C ALA A 16 -10.22 -8.85 8.71
N SER A 17 -10.41 -7.62 9.20
CA SER A 17 -9.96 -6.40 8.52
C SER A 17 -8.52 -6.06 8.89
N GLY A 18 -7.73 -5.64 7.91
CA GLY A 18 -6.37 -5.13 8.12
C GLY A 18 -6.02 -4.03 7.12
N VAL A 19 -4.74 -3.63 7.11
CA VAL A 19 -4.21 -2.70 6.11
C VAL A 19 -2.86 -3.20 5.59
N HIS A 20 -2.62 -2.95 4.31
CA HIS A 20 -1.31 -3.13 3.68
C HIS A 20 -0.79 -1.76 3.25
N VAL A 21 0.33 -1.34 3.84
CA VAL A 21 0.93 -0.03 3.59
C VAL A 21 2.15 -0.18 2.68
N PHE A 22 2.19 0.58 1.60
CA PHE A 22 3.34 0.69 0.72
C PHE A 22 3.94 2.08 0.83
N ILE A 23 5.24 2.14 1.14
CA ILE A 23 6.02 3.36 1.04
C ILE A 23 6.69 3.41 -0.32
N VAL A 24 6.39 4.43 -1.11
CA VAL A 24 6.90 4.61 -2.48
C VAL A 24 7.40 6.03 -2.67
N THR A 25 8.40 6.20 -3.52
CA THR A 25 8.76 7.52 -4.07
C THR A 25 7.96 7.74 -5.35
N ALA A 26 7.46 8.95 -5.59
CA ALA A 26 6.77 9.34 -6.82
C ALA A 26 6.64 10.87 -6.89
N ASP A 27 6.48 11.44 -8.07
CA ASP A 27 6.32 12.90 -8.22
C ASP A 27 4.87 13.36 -7.97
N HIS A 28 3.89 12.47 -8.21
CA HIS A 28 2.47 12.76 -8.08
C HIS A 28 1.72 11.63 -7.35
N PRO A 29 0.58 11.93 -6.70
CA PRO A 29 -0.20 10.93 -5.95
C PRO A 29 -0.70 9.77 -6.84
N ASP A 30 -1.08 10.03 -8.08
CA ASP A 30 -1.54 8.98 -9.00
C ASP A 30 -0.43 8.00 -9.38
N GLN A 31 0.81 8.51 -9.52
CA GLN A 31 1.98 7.66 -9.72
C GLN A 31 2.29 6.83 -8.47
N ALA A 32 2.17 7.41 -7.28
CA ALA A 32 2.34 6.68 -6.02
C ALA A 32 1.31 5.54 -5.91
N ARG A 33 0.04 5.83 -6.21
CA ARG A 33 -1.05 4.86 -6.29
C ARG A 33 -0.72 3.72 -7.26
N GLY A 34 -0.33 4.05 -8.49
CA GLY A 34 0.02 3.06 -9.51
C GLY A 34 1.18 2.15 -9.08
N ARG A 35 2.25 2.74 -8.54
CA ARG A 35 3.43 2.00 -8.03
C ARG A 35 3.07 1.08 -6.87
N ALA A 36 2.25 1.55 -5.93
CA ALA A 36 1.80 0.74 -4.81
C ALA A 36 0.91 -0.43 -5.25
N LEU A 37 -0.02 -0.21 -6.18
CA LEU A 37 -0.85 -1.28 -6.74
C LEU A 37 -0.01 -2.32 -7.48
N ALA A 38 0.97 -1.90 -8.30
CA ALA A 38 1.88 -2.83 -8.96
C ALA A 38 2.68 -3.68 -7.95
N ARG A 39 3.17 -3.06 -6.86
CA ARG A 39 3.83 -3.81 -5.76
C ARG A 39 2.88 -4.75 -5.03
N ALA A 40 1.61 -4.38 -4.86
CA ALA A 40 0.61 -5.18 -4.16
C ALA A 40 0.27 -6.50 -4.89
N GLU A 41 0.48 -6.54 -6.21
CA GLU A 41 0.31 -7.73 -7.05
C GLU A 41 1.53 -8.65 -7.07
N MET A 42 2.69 -8.20 -6.58
CA MET A 42 3.89 -9.04 -6.53
C MET A 42 3.67 -10.26 -5.61
N PRO A 43 4.17 -11.46 -5.97
CA PRO A 43 3.96 -12.68 -5.17
C PRO A 43 4.38 -12.55 -3.70
N MET A 44 5.46 -11.81 -3.44
CA MET A 44 5.92 -11.53 -2.07
C MET A 44 4.90 -10.72 -1.26
N SER A 45 4.29 -9.70 -1.87
CA SER A 45 3.25 -8.90 -1.24
C SER A 45 1.97 -9.69 -0.99
N GLN A 46 1.59 -10.58 -1.92
CA GLN A 46 0.46 -11.50 -1.74
C GLN A 46 0.69 -12.44 -0.56
N ARG A 47 1.90 -13.01 -0.45
CA ARG A 47 2.30 -13.87 0.67
C ARG A 47 2.30 -13.11 2.00
N HIS A 48 2.83 -11.89 2.03
CA HIS A 48 2.86 -11.05 3.24
C HIS A 48 1.45 -10.79 3.78
N ARG A 49 0.48 -10.51 2.89
CA ARG A 49 -0.94 -10.37 3.28
C ARG A 49 -1.69 -11.70 3.42
N ARG A 50 -1.01 -12.85 3.39
CA ARG A 50 -1.62 -14.19 3.45
C ARG A 50 -2.79 -14.35 2.46
N ASN A 51 -2.64 -13.82 1.25
CA ASN A 51 -3.67 -13.79 0.20
C ASN A 51 -4.97 -13.03 0.56
N ALA A 52 -5.00 -12.21 1.63
CA ALA A 52 -6.15 -11.40 2.01
C ALA A 52 -6.53 -10.41 0.90
N VAL A 53 -7.81 -10.32 0.54
CA VAL A 53 -8.32 -9.50 -0.57
C VAL A 53 -8.05 -8.02 -0.32
N LEU A 54 -7.63 -7.28 -1.35
CA LEU A 54 -7.38 -5.84 -1.27
C LEU A 54 -8.62 -5.03 -1.69
N ARG A 55 -9.08 -4.14 -0.82
CA ARG A 55 -10.17 -3.19 -1.12
C ARG A 55 -9.61 -1.95 -1.83
N ARG A 56 -9.18 -2.13 -3.08
CA ARG A 56 -8.54 -1.07 -3.88
C ARG A 56 -9.39 0.20 -4.02
N ALA A 57 -10.72 0.08 -4.03
CA ALA A 57 -11.62 1.24 -4.10
C ALA A 57 -11.53 2.15 -2.86
N ALA A 58 -11.12 1.60 -1.71
CA ALA A 58 -10.99 2.32 -0.45
C ALA A 58 -9.53 2.68 -0.11
N LEU A 59 -8.63 2.66 -1.10
CA LEU A 59 -7.22 3.00 -0.86
C LEU A 59 -7.05 4.49 -0.58
N THR A 60 -6.09 4.83 0.28
CA THR A 60 -5.71 6.20 0.59
C THR A 60 -4.26 6.46 0.21
N VAL A 61 -3.96 7.68 -0.22
CA VAL A 61 -2.62 8.13 -0.60
C VAL A 61 -2.31 9.38 0.20
N ALA A 62 -1.19 9.37 0.94
CA ALA A 62 -0.72 10.52 1.70
C ALA A 62 0.76 10.77 1.41
N GLU A 63 1.13 12.02 1.16
CA GLU A 63 2.53 12.42 1.14
C GLU A 63 3.08 12.34 2.57
N ILE A 64 4.31 11.84 2.71
CA ILE A 64 4.97 11.69 4.00
C ILE A 64 6.40 12.23 3.92
N THR A 65 6.89 12.71 5.06
CA THR A 65 8.32 12.92 5.29
C THR A 65 8.83 11.75 6.13
N PRO A 66 9.60 10.82 5.55
CA PRO A 66 10.10 9.69 6.32
C PRO A 66 11.11 10.19 7.36
N ARG A 67 10.91 9.79 8.61
CA ARG A 67 11.89 9.99 9.69
C ARG A 67 12.67 8.70 9.92
N TRP A 68 13.40 8.24 8.91
CA TRP A 68 14.32 7.11 9.08
C TRP A 68 15.56 7.63 9.81
N GLY A 69 15.58 7.48 11.14
CA GLY A 69 16.77 7.67 11.97
C GLY A 69 17.43 9.05 11.86
N MET A 70 16.84 10.04 12.53
CA MET A 70 17.65 11.01 13.26
C MET A 70 17.94 10.43 14.63
#